data_AF-A0A4Y2C743-F1
#
_entry.id   AF-A0A4Y2C743-F1
#
_cell.length_a   1.000
_cell.length_b   1.000
_cell.length_c   1.000
_cell.angle_alpha   90.00
_cell.angle_beta   90.00
_cell.angle_gamma   90.00
#
_symmetry.space_group_name_H-M   'P 1'
#
loop_
_entity.id
_entity.type
_entity.pdbx_description
1 polymer ?
#
loop_
_entity_poly.entity_id
_entity_poly.type
_entity_poly.pdbx_seq_one_letter_code
_entity_poly.pdbx_strand_id
1 'polypeptide(L)'
;MLTKDGLRCIDSLLRDLRNTDKPFGGKVVIIGGDFRQTLPVVPGGTRAVAIESFIKSSPLWNEFTHLSLTAHICCAGQTEHNLWLLNIGSGLPCDSIEIPQQMLVDGNLIEAIYSESLNDMEVEQLAKRVILAPTNKKTLEMNRSIIAKLQDEPHTVYSSD
;
A
#
# COMPACT_ATOMS: atom_id res chain seq x y z
N MET A 1 4.85 -4.81 -5.66
CA MET A 1 4.15 -6.05 -5.23
C MET A 1 4.53 -7.16 -6.20
N LEU A 2 4.88 -8.36 -5.71
CA LEU A 2 5.34 -9.46 -6.56
C LEU A 2 4.15 -10.11 -7.29
N THR A 3 4.26 -10.26 -8.61
CA THR A 3 3.25 -10.92 -9.46
C THR A 3 3.53 -12.42 -9.60
N LYS A 4 2.55 -13.19 -10.09
CA LYS A 4 2.74 -14.61 -10.44
C LYS A 4 3.92 -14.81 -11.39
N ASP A 5 4.06 -13.91 -12.38
CA ASP A 5 5.08 -14.04 -13.42
C ASP A 5 6.44 -13.67 -12.86
N GLY A 6 6.52 -12.65 -11.99
CA GLY A 6 7.73 -12.33 -11.24
C GLY A 6 8.20 -13.51 -10.39
N LEU A 7 7.28 -14.20 -9.70
CA LEU A 7 7.61 -15.40 -8.93
C LEU A 7 8.13 -16.54 -9.82
N ARG A 8 7.51 -16.75 -10.99
CA ARG A 8 7.94 -17.76 -11.96
C ARG A 8 9.30 -17.45 -12.56
N CYS A 9 9.59 -16.18 -12.86
CA CYS A 9 10.90 -15.75 -13.33
C CYS A 9 11.99 -16.03 -12.29
N ILE A 10 11.72 -15.75 -11.01
CA ILE A 10 12.65 -16.05 -9.91
C ILE A 10 12.90 -17.56 -9.81
N ASP A 11 11.85 -18.37 -9.83
CA ASP A 11 11.96 -19.83 -9.80
C ASP A 11 12.77 -20.38 -10.98
N SER A 12 12.44 -19.97 -12.22
CA SER A 12 13.16 -20.38 -13.42
C SER A 12 14.63 -19.99 -13.36
N LEU A 13 14.93 -18.73 -13.03
CA LEU A 13 16.31 -18.25 -12.93
C LEU A 13 17.11 -19.05 -11.90
N LEU A 14 16.53 -19.36 -10.75
CA LEU A 14 17.21 -20.13 -9.71
C LEU A 14 17.42 -21.59 -10.12
N ARG A 15 16.49 -22.21 -10.85
CA ARG A 15 16.67 -23.55 -11.42
C ARG A 15 17.80 -23.58 -12.44
N ASP A 16 17.82 -22.60 -13.34
CA ASP A 16 18.85 -22.47 -14.37
C ASP A 16 20.24 -22.28 -13.75
N LEU A 17 20.37 -21.33 -12.80
CA LEU A 17 21.64 -21.06 -12.10
C LEU A 17 22.14 -22.24 -11.27
N ARG A 18 21.22 -23.10 -10.79
CA ARG A 18 21.56 -24.26 -9.95
C ARG A 18 21.61 -25.56 -10.74
N ASN A 19 21.28 -25.53 -12.02
CA ASN A 19 21.16 -26.69 -12.90
C ASN A 19 20.34 -27.82 -12.24
N THR A 20 19.14 -27.50 -11.76
CA THR A 20 18.27 -28.44 -11.06
C THR A 20 16.79 -28.11 -11.26
N ASP A 21 15.93 -29.13 -11.32
CA ASP A 21 14.48 -28.96 -11.45
C ASP A 21 13.76 -28.71 -10.12
N LYS A 22 14.51 -28.66 -9.00
CA LYS A 22 13.91 -28.37 -7.69
C LYS A 22 13.31 -26.96 -7.67
N PRO A 23 12.13 -26.76 -7.05
CA PRO A 23 11.59 -25.41 -6.84
C PRO A 23 12.64 -24.46 -6.28
N PHE A 24 12.72 -23.27 -6.89
CA PHE A 24 13.66 -22.20 -6.57
C PHE A 24 15.13 -22.65 -6.54
N GLY A 25 15.52 -23.62 -7.37
CA GLY A 25 16.89 -24.16 -7.40
C GLY A 25 17.30 -24.86 -6.09
N GLY A 26 16.32 -25.32 -5.30
CA GLY A 26 16.53 -25.91 -3.97
C GLY A 26 16.91 -24.88 -2.90
N LYS A 27 16.65 -23.59 -3.12
CA LYS A 27 16.89 -22.53 -2.12
C LYS A 27 15.70 -22.40 -1.18
N VAL A 28 15.99 -22.02 0.06
CA VAL A 28 14.97 -21.60 1.01
C VAL A 28 14.50 -20.21 0.61
N VAL A 29 13.21 -20.09 0.28
CA VAL A 29 12.57 -18.82 -0.08
C VAL A 29 11.55 -18.48 0.98
N ILE A 30 11.65 -17.27 1.53
CA ILE A 30 10.68 -16.71 2.48
C ILE A 30 10.05 -15.50 1.82
N ILE A 31 8.73 -15.53 1.69
CA ILE A 31 7.94 -14.40 1.20
C ILE A 31 7.10 -13.89 2.37
N GLY A 32 7.25 -12.61 2.68
CA GLY A 32 6.47 -11.91 3.71
C GLY A 32 5.64 -10.80 3.08
N GLY A 33 4.43 -10.61 3.60
CA GLY A 33 3.53 -9.54 3.18
C GLY A 33 2.13 -9.74 3.72
N ASP A 34 1.30 -8.69 3.60
CA ASP A 34 -0.13 -8.79 3.89
C ASP A 34 -0.92 -8.90 2.59
N PHE A 35 -1.46 -10.08 2.32
CA PHE A 35 -2.22 -10.38 1.11
C PHE A 35 -3.63 -9.79 1.09
N ARG A 36 -4.02 -9.08 2.16
CA ARG A 36 -5.23 -8.25 2.22
C ARG A 36 -5.02 -6.84 1.68
N GLN A 37 -3.77 -6.49 1.32
CA GLN A 37 -3.45 -5.25 0.65
C GLN A 37 -3.89 -5.29 -0.83
N THR A 38 -3.61 -4.20 -1.55
CA THR A 38 -3.98 -4.01 -2.95
C THR A 38 -3.47 -5.13 -3.85
N LEU A 39 -4.20 -5.44 -4.93
CA LEU A 39 -3.71 -6.33 -6.00
C LEU A 39 -2.56 -5.69 -6.80
N PRO A 40 -1.78 -6.47 -7.58
CA PRO A 40 -0.76 -5.90 -8.46
C PRO A 40 -1.38 -4.96 -9.49
N VAL A 41 -0.67 -3.87 -9.80
CA VAL A 41 -1.08 -2.94 -10.84
C VAL A 41 -0.76 -3.54 -12.21
N VAL A 42 -1.79 -3.73 -13.04
CA VAL A 42 -1.65 -4.18 -14.43
C VAL A 42 -2.15 -3.05 -15.35
N PRO A 43 -1.25 -2.27 -15.99
CA PRO A 43 -1.64 -1.18 -16.88
C PRO A 43 -2.52 -1.67 -18.02
N GLY A 44 -3.69 -1.05 -18.20
CA GLY A 44 -4.68 -1.45 -19.21
C GLY A 44 -5.37 -2.80 -18.94
N GLY A 45 -5.06 -3.46 -17.81
CA GLY A 45 -5.65 -4.74 -17.43
C GLY A 45 -7.04 -4.58 -16.82
N THR A 46 -7.88 -5.59 -16.98
CA THR A 46 -9.16 -5.68 -16.27
C THR A 46 -8.94 -6.17 -14.83
N ARG A 47 -9.97 -6.07 -13.99
CA ARG A 47 -9.97 -6.67 -12.64
C ARG A 47 -9.61 -8.16 -12.67
N ALA A 48 -10.10 -8.90 -13.67
CA ALA A 48 -9.79 -10.31 -13.84
C ALA A 48 -8.28 -10.52 -14.07
N VAL A 49 -7.65 -9.71 -14.92
CA VAL A 49 -6.20 -9.79 -15.18
C VAL A 49 -5.41 -9.44 -13.92
N ALA A 50 -5.83 -8.44 -13.14
CA ALA A 50 -5.16 -8.11 -11.88
C ALA A 50 -5.20 -9.28 -10.88
N ILE A 51 -6.36 -9.94 -10.72
CA ILE A 51 -6.50 -11.15 -9.90
C ILE A 51 -5.63 -12.27 -10.45
N GLU A 52 -5.63 -12.48 -11.76
CA GLU A 52 -4.86 -13.54 -12.37
C GLU A 52 -3.35 -13.29 -12.27
N SER A 53 -2.91 -12.03 -12.21
CA SER A 53 -1.51 -11.64 -11.99
C SER A 53 -1.04 -11.78 -10.54
N PHE A 54 -1.97 -11.98 -9.61
CA PHE A 54 -1.68 -12.09 -8.18
C PHE A 54 -0.85 -13.33 -7.86
N ILE A 55 0.07 -13.21 -6.90
CA ILE A 55 1.01 -14.28 -6.58
C ILE A 55 0.32 -15.58 -6.12
N LYS A 56 -0.80 -15.50 -5.40
CA LYS A 56 -1.58 -16.68 -4.98
C LYS A 56 -2.23 -17.42 -6.16
N SER A 57 -2.33 -16.79 -7.32
CA SER A 57 -2.81 -17.41 -8.55
C SER A 57 -1.72 -18.24 -9.25
N SER A 58 -0.47 -18.20 -8.76
CA SER A 58 0.63 -19.01 -9.29
C SER A 58 0.55 -20.46 -8.79
N PRO A 59 0.79 -21.48 -9.64
CA PRO A 59 0.93 -22.86 -9.19
C PRO A 59 2.05 -23.06 -8.15
N LEU A 60 3.11 -22.23 -8.22
CA LEU A 60 4.22 -22.24 -7.25
C LEU A 60 3.77 -21.85 -5.83
N TRP A 61 2.61 -21.23 -5.69
CA TRP A 61 2.07 -20.89 -4.37
C TRP A 61 1.87 -22.14 -3.49
N ASN A 62 1.56 -23.29 -4.11
CA ASN A 62 1.36 -24.57 -3.43
C ASN A 62 2.66 -25.16 -2.86
N GLU A 63 3.83 -24.65 -3.27
CA GLU A 63 5.14 -25.09 -2.75
C GLU A 63 5.49 -24.41 -1.41
N PHE A 64 4.73 -23.40 -0.98
CA PHE A 64 5.00 -22.65 0.24
C PHE A 64 4.25 -23.19 1.45
N THR A 65 4.94 -23.30 2.58
CA THR A 65 4.29 -23.44 3.89
C THR A 65 3.73 -22.08 4.33
N HIS A 66 2.44 -22.02 4.65
CA HIS A 66 1.79 -20.80 5.09
C HIS A 66 1.92 -20.61 6.60
N LEU A 67 2.54 -19.50 7.00
CA LEU A 67 2.63 -19.05 8.38
C LEU A 67 1.91 -17.71 8.50
N SER A 68 1.06 -17.57 9.51
CA SER A 68 0.30 -16.34 9.77
C SER A 68 0.72 -15.73 11.09
N LEU A 69 1.05 -14.44 11.07
CA LEU A 69 1.25 -13.66 12.29
C LEU A 69 -0.12 -13.17 12.79
N THR A 70 -0.56 -13.68 13.93
CA THR A 70 -1.87 -13.36 14.54
C THR A 70 -1.79 -12.29 15.63
N ALA A 71 -0.59 -12.07 16.20
CA ALA A 71 -0.34 -11.01 17.17
C ALA A 71 0.01 -9.70 16.44
N HIS A 72 -0.97 -8.81 16.36
CA HIS A 72 -0.79 -7.48 15.77
C HIS A 72 -0.21 -6.50 16.81
N ILE A 73 1.08 -6.20 16.71
CA ILE A 73 1.79 -5.27 17.62
C ILE A 73 1.19 -3.84 17.56
N CYS A 74 0.63 -3.45 16.42
CA CYS A 74 -0.04 -2.16 16.22
C CYS A 74 -1.34 -2.00 17.05
N CYS A 75 -1.86 -3.09 17.64
CA CYS A 75 -3.13 -3.11 18.38
C CYS A 75 -2.99 -2.95 19.90
N ALA A 76 -1.80 -2.62 20.41
CA ALA A 76 -1.60 -2.34 21.82
C ALA A 76 -2.27 -1.01 22.22
N GLY A 77 -3.56 -1.03 22.53
CA GLY A 77 -4.28 0.08 23.20
C GLY A 77 -5.50 0.66 22.49
N GLN A 78 -5.79 0.32 21.22
CA GLN A 78 -7.03 0.73 20.53
C GLN A 78 -7.71 -0.49 19.93
N THR A 79 -8.69 -1.06 20.63
CA THR A 79 -9.30 -2.34 20.23
C THR A 79 -10.34 -2.18 19.13
N GLU A 80 -11.22 -1.17 19.19
CA GLU A 80 -12.37 -1.07 18.27
C GLU A 80 -11.98 -0.64 16.84
N HIS A 81 -11.20 0.43 16.69
CA HIS A 81 -10.75 0.91 15.37
C HIS A 81 -9.93 -0.15 14.62
N ASN A 82 -9.04 -0.84 15.33
CA ASN A 82 -8.20 -1.88 14.74
C ASN A 82 -9.00 -3.12 14.34
N LEU A 83 -10.01 -3.50 15.12
CA LEU A 83 -10.93 -4.57 14.73
C LEU A 83 -11.77 -4.18 13.49
N TRP A 84 -12.20 -2.92 13.40
CA TRP A 84 -12.89 -2.40 12.23
C TRP A 84 -12.01 -2.46 10.97
N LEU A 85 -10.75 -2.01 11.05
CA LEU A 85 -9.78 -2.12 9.95
C LEU A 85 -9.51 -3.57 9.56
N LEU A 86 -9.38 -4.47 10.54
CA LEU A 86 -9.16 -5.89 10.31
C LEU A 86 -10.33 -6.54 9.57
N ASN A 87 -11.56 -6.17 9.92
CA ASN A 87 -12.76 -6.64 9.24
C ASN A 87 -12.82 -6.16 7.79
N ILE A 88 -12.45 -4.90 7.52
CA ILE A 88 -12.36 -4.39 6.14
C ILE A 88 -11.33 -5.18 5.33
N GLY A 89 -10.12 -5.36 5.88
CA GLY A 89 -9.04 -6.07 5.18
C GLY A 89 -9.35 -7.55 4.95
N SER A 90 -10.13 -8.19 5.82
CA SER A 90 -10.48 -9.61 5.67
C SER A 90 -11.56 -9.86 4.62
N GLY A 91 -12.09 -8.80 4.01
CA GLY A 91 -13.19 -8.84 3.07
C GLY A 91 -14.53 -8.69 3.80
N LEU A 92 -15.40 -7.88 3.22
CA LEU A 92 -16.75 -7.67 3.72
C LEU A 92 -17.75 -8.39 2.83
N PRO A 93 -18.90 -8.82 3.38
CA PRO A 93 -19.98 -9.41 2.60
C PRO A 93 -20.67 -8.41 1.65
N CYS A 94 -20.33 -7.12 1.75
CA CYS A 94 -20.92 -6.00 1.03
C CYS A 94 -19.85 -5.24 0.24
N ASP A 95 -20.23 -4.64 -0.90
CA ASP A 95 -19.35 -3.78 -1.71
C ASP A 95 -19.15 -2.37 -1.12
N SER A 96 -19.82 -2.05 0.00
CA SER A 96 -19.79 -0.75 0.65
C SER A 96 -19.38 -0.87 2.12
N ILE A 97 -18.62 0.11 2.60
CA ILE A 97 -18.23 0.25 4.00
C ILE A 97 -18.85 1.51 4.57
N GLU A 98 -19.40 1.43 5.78
CA GLU A 98 -19.78 2.62 6.52
C GLU A 98 -18.55 3.18 7.23
N ILE A 99 -18.24 4.45 6.96
CA ILE A 99 -17.14 5.15 7.61
C ILE A 99 -17.70 5.77 8.90
N PRO A 100 -17.11 5.48 10.08
CA PRO A 100 -17.56 6.08 11.32
C PRO A 100 -17.54 7.61 11.27
N GLN A 101 -18.58 8.26 11.79
CA GLN A 101 -18.76 9.72 11.70
C GLN A 101 -17.58 10.49 12.31
N GLN A 102 -16.94 9.95 13.36
CA GLN A 102 -15.75 10.54 13.97
C GLN A 102 -14.50 10.55 13.07
N MET A 103 -14.52 9.83 11.95
CA MET A 103 -13.44 9.83 10.94
C MET A 103 -13.73 10.74 9.75
N LEU A 104 -14.92 11.34 9.71
CA LEU A 104 -15.32 12.25 8.66
C LEU A 104 -14.94 13.69 9.03
N VAL A 105 -14.54 14.44 8.01
CA VAL A 105 -14.27 15.87 8.10
C VAL A 105 -15.17 16.56 7.10
N ASP A 106 -16.06 17.41 7.60
CA ASP A 106 -16.87 18.29 6.76
C ASP A 106 -16.06 19.54 6.41
N GLY A 107 -15.51 19.60 5.20
CA GLY A 107 -14.82 20.78 4.68
C GLY A 107 -13.44 20.50 4.10
N ASN A 108 -12.52 21.45 4.31
CA ASN A 108 -11.19 21.41 3.71
C ASN A 108 -10.26 20.49 4.51
N LEU A 109 -9.95 19.32 3.95
CA LEU A 109 -9.05 18.34 4.57
C LEU A 109 -7.65 18.90 4.85
N ILE A 110 -7.15 19.83 4.03
CA ILE A 110 -5.83 20.44 4.25
C ILE A 110 -5.86 21.28 5.53
N GLU A 111 -6.91 22.07 5.75
CA GLU A 111 -7.06 22.88 6.97
C GLU A 111 -7.38 22.01 8.19
N ALA A 112 -8.13 20.93 8.02
CA ALA A 112 -8.38 19.99 9.12
C ALA A 112 -7.11 19.26 9.58
N ILE A 113 -6.21 18.90 8.65
CA ILE A 113 -4.98 18.17 8.97
C ILE A 113 -3.85 19.12 9.35
N TYR A 114 -3.69 20.24 8.65
CA TYR A 114 -2.56 21.17 8.82
C TYR A 114 -2.95 22.51 9.48
N SER A 115 -4.17 22.67 9.98
CA SER A 115 -4.66 23.94 10.53
C SER A 115 -4.63 25.08 9.49
N GLU A 116 -5.18 26.26 9.85
CA GLU A 116 -5.05 27.46 9.00
C GLU A 116 -3.62 28.02 9.00
N SER A 117 -2.86 27.80 10.09
CA SER A 117 -1.48 28.28 10.23
C SER A 117 -0.43 27.21 9.95
N LEU A 118 -0.34 26.82 8.67
CA LEU A 118 0.70 25.92 8.15
C LEU A 118 2.12 26.42 8.44
N ASN A 119 2.31 27.75 8.46
CA ASN A 119 3.61 28.40 8.58
C ASN A 119 4.12 28.50 10.02
N ASP A 120 3.24 28.36 11.03
CA ASP A 120 3.64 28.41 12.45
C ASP A 120 4.05 27.03 12.99
N MET A 121 3.99 25.98 12.17
CA MET A 121 4.32 24.63 12.59
C MET A 121 5.78 24.29 12.37
N GLU A 122 6.39 23.75 13.43
CA GLU A 122 7.72 23.15 13.36
C GLU A 122 7.76 21.97 12.38
N VAL A 123 8.93 21.77 11.75
CA VAL A 123 9.14 20.72 10.74
C VAL A 123 8.80 19.33 11.30
N GLU A 124 9.10 19.06 12.57
CA GLU A 124 8.78 17.79 13.22
C GLU A 124 7.28 17.55 13.39
N GLN A 125 6.47 18.61 13.46
CA GLN A 125 5.01 18.50 13.51
C GLN A 125 4.44 18.25 12.11
N LEU A 126 4.96 18.95 11.10
CA LEU A 126 4.58 18.75 9.71
C LEU A 126 4.91 17.32 9.23
N ALA A 127 6.08 16.81 9.59
CA ALA A 127 6.55 15.47 9.21
C ALA A 127 5.68 14.33 9.76
N LYS A 128 4.87 14.58 10.79
CA LYS A 128 3.97 13.58 11.39
C LYS A 128 2.59 13.53 10.72
N ARG A 129 2.32 14.41 9.75
CA ARG A 129 1.02 14.57 9.09
C ARG A 129 1.11 14.08 7.65
N VAL A 130 0.09 13.34 7.21
CA VAL A 130 0.01 12.82 5.84
C VAL A 130 -1.44 12.87 5.36
N ILE A 131 -1.62 13.24 4.09
CA ILE A 131 -2.89 13.11 3.38
C ILE A 131 -2.69 12.08 2.26
N LEU A 132 -3.51 11.04 2.25
CA LEU A 132 -3.53 10.03 1.19
C LEU A 132 -4.68 10.31 0.23
N ALA A 133 -4.44 10.14 -1.06
CA ALA A 133 -5.45 10.29 -2.11
C ALA A 133 -5.52 9.02 -2.97
N PRO A 134 -6.69 8.69 -3.54
CA PRO A 134 -6.84 7.52 -4.40
C PRO A 134 -6.04 7.59 -5.71
N THR A 135 -5.67 8.78 -6.18
CA THR A 135 -4.99 8.96 -7.47
C THR A 135 -3.83 9.94 -7.37
N ASN A 136 -2.79 9.70 -8.16
CA ASN A 136 -1.64 10.62 -8.26
C ASN A 136 -2.05 12.02 -8.70
N LYS A 137 -3.06 12.15 -9.56
CA LYS A 137 -3.60 13.44 -9.98
C LYS A 137 -4.13 14.21 -8.76
N LYS A 138 -4.97 13.58 -7.93
CA LYS A 138 -5.52 14.24 -6.74
C LYS A 138 -4.45 14.53 -5.70
N THR A 139 -3.49 13.62 -5.51
CA THR A 139 -2.32 13.86 -4.66
C THR A 139 -1.53 15.08 -5.14
N LEU A 140 -1.27 15.20 -6.44
CA LEU A 140 -0.55 16.32 -7.01
C LEU A 140 -1.29 17.65 -6.86
N GLU A 141 -2.62 17.64 -7.08
CA GLU A 141 -3.47 18.81 -6.82
C GLU A 141 -3.38 19.26 -5.36
N MET A 142 -3.51 18.34 -4.40
CA MET A 142 -3.41 18.66 -2.97
C MET A 142 -2.02 19.15 -2.58
N ASN A 143 -0.96 18.50 -3.08
CA ASN A 143 0.42 18.92 -2.82
C ASN A 143 0.66 20.35 -3.32
N ARG A 144 0.18 20.70 -4.52
CA ARG A 144 0.28 22.08 -5.03
C ARG A 144 -0.47 23.08 -4.15
N SER A 145 -1.66 22.73 -3.69
CA SER A 145 -2.44 23.58 -2.78
C SER A 145 -1.76 23.79 -1.43
N ILE A 146 -1.09 22.77 -0.89
CA ILE A 146 -0.31 22.88 0.36
C ILE A 146 0.93 23.76 0.14
N ILE A 147 1.71 23.50 -0.92
CA ILE A 147 2.91 24.29 -1.25
C ILE A 147 2.56 25.76 -1.46
N ALA A 148 1.44 26.07 -2.14
CA ALA A 148 1.00 27.45 -2.36
C ALA A 148 0.58 28.20 -1.08
N LYS A 149 0.36 27.50 0.03
CA LYS A 149 0.07 28.10 1.35
C LYS A 149 1.33 28.38 2.18
N LEU A 150 2.49 27.86 1.77
CA LEU A 150 3.78 28.13 2.42
C LEU A 150 4.29 29.52 2.02
N GLN A 151 4.89 30.23 2.98
CA GLN A 151 5.39 31.60 2.77
C GLN A 151 6.79 31.66 2.15
N ASP A 152 7.53 30.55 2.13
CA ASP A 152 8.88 30.47 1.59
C ASP A 152 8.91 30.53 0.04
N GLU A 153 10.07 30.91 -0.51
CA GLU A 153 10.26 30.93 -1.96
C GLU A 153 10.24 29.50 -2.55
N PRO A 154 9.44 29.24 -3.59
CA PRO A 154 9.40 27.93 -4.23
C PRO A 154 10.66 27.68 -5.06
N HIS A 155 11.34 26.58 -4.78
CA HIS A 155 12.43 26.09 -5.62
C HIS A 155 11.92 25.04 -6.61
N THR A 156 12.17 25.25 -7.90
CA THR A 156 11.84 24.28 -8.96
C THR A 156 13.09 23.53 -9.38
N VAL A 157 13.04 22.20 -9.29
CA VAL A 157 14.10 21.31 -9.77
C VAL A 157 13.58 20.58 -11.00
N TYR A 158 14.32 20.68 -12.12
CA TYR A 158 13.99 20.00 -13.36
C TYR A 158 14.68 18.63 -13.40
N SER A 159 14.02 17.61 -13.97
CA SER A 159 14.71 16.36 -14.28
C SER A 159 15.72 16.61 -15.40
N SER A 160 16.92 16.05 -15.23
CA SER A 160 17.88 15.89 -16.32
C SER A 160 17.56 14.55 -16.98
N ASP A 161 16.75 14.59 -18.02
CA ASP A 161 16.56 13.43 -18.90
C ASP A 161 17.82 13.19 -19.74
#